data_AF-A0A317JFL6-F1
#
_entry.id   AF-A0A317JFL6-F1
#
_cell.length_a   1.000
_cell.length_b   1.000
_cell.length_c   1.000
_cell.angle_alpha   90.00
_cell.angle_beta   90.00
_cell.angle_gamma   90.00
#
_symmetry.space_group_name_H-M   'P 1'
#
loop_
_entity.id
_entity.type
_entity.pdbx_description
1 polymer ?
#
loop_
_entity_poly.entity_id
_entity_poly.type
_entity_poly.pdbx_seq_one_letter_code
_entity_poly.pdbx_strand_id
1 'polypeptide(L)'
;GKNSAHSLMEFLEQFHGEIHGEKKIRLSLEFMRQALSQGNAPRFKDFWEVRKLCLSLFKEDMPITIRADLWNSYIELASEAKQLKEIVDQQSAFAVEQIELAIQALEKDVADMDVMLELIADVVISEECFSLQKNREFYATIQRELQLLNALAVKINSLRKELLKTEMRIRIKNKLLERLSLCGNQVFPRRKELIKQISEQFSQDVEYFVYSQFREGEIKQLPGYVLREEIKYLQQLAKVLTLNTHVFTETRVKLSSCWDEIKNYEKERKKETQEKKLLFKQGFDQVAEKIQMFAASIHEESSLQECDQQTAEILAFMRTVLLGREEVQILKEQLYNVKKPVLEKAREAEKMHMQKLQEKEKEKKDRLEKLSCDLKSLIQQASELSLEQLTLQNKALEETFEQFHWKQSERQMLERLFKRVKDLVNDNKEKTLMLLSEDDQKALEQLHIVLFEKKNRRKELKEQLEQYRKLLGGSGLDFEKTIMYRDLMEADKSVLEKINGSIVDIKKKIKKIAEMEI
;
A
#
# COMPACT_ATOMS: atom_id res chain seq x y z
N GLY A 1 5.72 -60.28 -56.48
CA GLY A 1 6.92 -61.01 -56.00
C GLY A 1 6.65 -62.50 -55.84
N LYS A 2 6.12 -62.93 -54.68
CA LYS A 2 5.92 -64.38 -54.39
C LYS A 2 4.72 -65.02 -55.12
N ASN A 3 3.63 -64.28 -55.34
CA ASN A 3 2.44 -64.81 -56.02
C ASN A 3 2.60 -64.95 -57.54
N SER A 4 3.49 -64.18 -58.18
CA SER A 4 3.69 -64.23 -59.65
C SER A 4 4.46 -65.47 -60.08
N ALA A 5 5.47 -65.88 -59.31
CA ALA A 5 6.27 -67.08 -59.59
C ALA A 5 5.45 -68.37 -59.45
N HIS A 6 4.50 -68.40 -58.50
CA HIS A 6 3.61 -69.54 -58.31
C HIS A 6 2.62 -69.70 -59.48
N SER A 7 2.00 -68.58 -59.91
CA SER A 7 1.06 -68.57 -61.03
C SER A 7 1.68 -68.98 -62.38
N LEU A 8 2.94 -68.63 -62.65
CA LEU A 8 3.63 -69.09 -63.86
C LEU A 8 4.00 -70.58 -63.80
N MET A 9 4.41 -71.09 -62.63
CA MET A 9 4.68 -72.52 -62.46
C MET A 9 3.41 -73.37 -62.61
N GLU A 10 2.30 -72.96 -61.98
CA GLU A 10 0.99 -73.60 -62.12
C GLU A 10 0.53 -73.65 -63.59
N PHE A 11 0.71 -72.55 -64.32
CA PHE A 11 0.45 -72.51 -65.76
C PHE A 11 1.34 -73.49 -66.53
N LEU A 12 2.64 -73.52 -66.25
CA LEU A 12 3.57 -74.43 -66.93
C LEU A 12 3.20 -75.89 -66.66
N GLU A 13 2.81 -76.26 -65.44
CA GLU A 13 2.34 -77.62 -65.13
C GLU A 13 1.10 -78.00 -65.94
N GLN A 14 0.10 -77.12 -66.01
CA GLN A 14 -1.10 -77.33 -66.83
C GLN A 14 -0.80 -77.38 -68.33
N PHE A 15 0.13 -76.54 -68.79
CA PHE A 15 0.56 -76.47 -70.18
C PHE A 15 1.30 -77.73 -70.64
N HIS A 16 2.13 -78.33 -69.78
CA HIS A 16 2.83 -79.58 -70.08
C HIS A 16 1.93 -80.82 -69.93
N GLY A 17 0.88 -80.76 -69.09
CA GLY A 17 -0.08 -81.86 -68.91
C GLY A 17 -1.08 -82.04 -70.05
N GLU A 18 -1.34 -81.00 -70.86
CA GLU A 18 -2.22 -81.10 -72.02
C GLU A 18 -1.52 -81.74 -73.24
N ILE A 19 -2.29 -82.45 -74.07
CA ILE A 19 -1.76 -83.16 -75.26
C ILE A 19 -2.18 -82.48 -76.57
N HIS A 20 -3.32 -81.78 -76.58
CA HIS A 20 -3.86 -81.14 -77.78
C HIS A 20 -3.33 -79.70 -77.96
N GLY A 21 -2.75 -79.41 -79.13
CA GLY A 21 -2.22 -78.08 -79.49
C GLY A 21 -3.24 -76.95 -79.38
N GLU A 22 -4.51 -77.19 -79.78
CA GLU A 22 -5.59 -76.21 -79.67
C GLU A 22 -5.87 -75.78 -78.23
N LYS A 23 -5.95 -76.75 -77.32
CA LYS A 23 -6.21 -76.49 -75.89
C LYS A 23 -5.04 -75.76 -75.24
N LYS A 24 -3.80 -76.12 -75.61
CA LYS A 24 -2.60 -75.40 -75.16
C LYS A 24 -2.58 -73.94 -75.61
N ILE A 25 -3.00 -73.67 -76.85
CA ILE A 25 -3.12 -72.30 -77.36
C ILE A 25 -4.19 -71.53 -76.57
N ARG A 26 -5.37 -72.11 -76.33
CA ARG A 26 -6.42 -71.46 -75.54
C ARG A 26 -5.98 -71.17 -74.10
N LEU A 27 -5.36 -72.14 -73.42
CA LEU A 27 -4.79 -71.95 -72.08
C LEU A 27 -3.73 -70.84 -72.07
N SER A 28 -2.87 -70.80 -73.09
CA SER A 28 -1.85 -69.76 -73.22
C SER A 28 -2.46 -68.37 -73.42
N LEU A 29 -3.49 -68.26 -74.26
CA LEU A 29 -4.20 -67.00 -74.51
C LEU A 29 -4.96 -66.52 -73.27
N GLU A 30 -5.59 -67.43 -72.52
CA GLU A 30 -6.27 -67.11 -71.27
C GLU A 30 -5.29 -66.62 -70.20
N PHE A 31 -4.14 -67.31 -70.05
CA PHE A 31 -3.09 -66.87 -69.15
C PHE A 31 -2.48 -65.53 -69.58
N MET A 32 -2.24 -65.32 -70.87
CA MET A 32 -1.79 -64.04 -71.42
C MET A 32 -2.78 -62.92 -71.11
N ARG A 33 -4.10 -63.17 -71.26
CA ARG A 33 -5.14 -62.21 -70.89
C ARG A 33 -5.15 -61.91 -69.40
N GLN A 34 -5.04 -62.93 -68.55
CA GLN A 34 -4.95 -62.76 -67.09
C GLN A 34 -3.68 -62.01 -66.67
N ALA A 35 -2.56 -62.21 -67.36
CA ALA A 35 -1.31 -61.50 -67.09
C ALA A 35 -1.40 -59.99 -67.39
N LEU A 36 -2.23 -59.60 -68.36
CA LEU A 36 -2.52 -58.19 -68.68
C LEU A 36 -3.61 -57.60 -67.78
N SER A 37 -4.62 -58.38 -67.40
CA SER A 37 -5.79 -57.89 -66.64
C SER A 37 -5.59 -57.82 -65.12
N GLN A 38 -4.44 -58.25 -64.61
CA GLN A 38 -4.13 -58.24 -63.17
C GLN A 38 -3.82 -56.84 -62.64
N GLY A 39 -4.86 -56.02 -62.45
CA GLY A 39 -4.83 -54.77 -61.68
C GLY A 39 -3.70 -53.79 -62.03
N ASN A 40 -3.29 -52.96 -61.07
CA ASN A 40 -2.38 -51.81 -61.24
C ASN A 40 -0.97 -52.13 -61.78
N ALA A 41 -0.59 -53.39 -62.01
CA ALA A 41 0.74 -53.77 -62.50
C ALA A 41 0.69 -55.03 -63.41
N PRO A 42 0.64 -54.87 -64.74
CA PRO A 42 0.62 -55.99 -65.68
C PRO A 42 1.90 -56.84 -65.60
N ARG A 43 1.75 -58.17 -65.65
CA ARG A 43 2.88 -59.12 -65.59
C ARG A 43 3.50 -59.33 -66.96
N PHE A 44 4.17 -58.29 -67.46
CA PHE A 44 4.77 -58.32 -68.79
C PHE A 44 5.77 -59.47 -68.98
N LYS A 45 6.60 -59.79 -67.97
CA LYS A 45 7.58 -60.88 -68.08
C LYS A 45 6.92 -62.23 -68.36
N ASP A 46 5.96 -62.62 -67.52
CA ASP A 46 5.17 -63.85 -67.66
C ASP A 46 4.43 -63.87 -69.01
N PHE A 47 3.84 -62.73 -69.41
CA PHE A 47 3.18 -62.58 -70.71
C PHE A 47 4.11 -62.85 -71.90
N TRP A 48 5.31 -62.27 -71.92
CA TRP A 48 6.26 -62.43 -73.03
C TRP A 48 6.83 -63.85 -73.12
N GLU A 49 7.01 -64.53 -71.98
CA GLU A 49 7.43 -65.93 -71.91
C GLU A 49 6.35 -66.87 -72.49
N VAL A 50 5.10 -66.70 -72.06
CA VAL A 50 3.96 -67.51 -72.56
C VAL A 50 3.65 -67.19 -74.02
N ARG A 51 3.79 -65.92 -74.46
CA ARG A 51 3.65 -65.53 -75.87
C ARG A 51 4.60 -66.32 -76.77
N LYS A 52 5.83 -66.57 -76.31
CA LYS A 52 6.86 -67.29 -77.06
C LYS A 52 6.51 -68.78 -77.18
N LEU A 53 6.00 -69.38 -76.11
CA LEU A 53 5.52 -70.77 -76.07
C LEU A 53 4.27 -70.97 -76.94
N CYS A 54 3.31 -70.03 -76.88
CA CYS A 54 2.10 -70.04 -77.67
C CYS A 54 2.40 -69.96 -79.18
N LEU A 55 3.36 -69.12 -79.58
CA LEU A 55 3.75 -68.95 -80.99
C LEU A 55 4.25 -70.25 -81.64
N SER A 56 4.96 -71.11 -80.90
CA SER A 56 5.43 -72.39 -81.45
C SER A 56 4.29 -73.37 -81.78
N LEU A 57 3.16 -73.29 -81.06
CA LEU A 57 2.05 -74.23 -81.20
C LEU A 57 1.20 -73.97 -82.45
N PHE A 58 1.20 -72.76 -82.99
CA PHE A 58 0.48 -72.44 -84.24
C PHE A 58 1.03 -73.16 -85.48
N LYS A 59 2.20 -73.81 -85.38
CA LYS A 59 2.79 -74.65 -86.43
C LYS A 59 2.23 -76.07 -86.46
N GLU A 60 1.49 -76.48 -85.44
CA GLU A 60 0.87 -77.81 -85.35
C GLU A 60 -0.40 -77.90 -86.20
N ASP A 61 -0.75 -79.11 -86.64
CA ASP A 61 -1.92 -79.36 -87.49
C ASP A 61 -3.22 -79.04 -86.75
N MET A 62 -3.95 -78.04 -87.26
CA MET A 62 -5.23 -77.59 -86.72
C MET A 62 -6.19 -77.14 -87.85
N PRO A 63 -7.52 -77.21 -87.61
CA PRO A 63 -8.51 -76.68 -88.55
C PRO A 63 -8.26 -75.19 -88.86
N ILE A 64 -8.34 -74.83 -90.15
CA ILE A 64 -7.98 -73.50 -90.67
C ILE A 64 -8.81 -72.38 -90.02
N THR A 65 -10.10 -72.61 -89.78
CA THR A 65 -11.02 -71.65 -89.15
C THR A 65 -10.64 -71.38 -87.69
N ILE A 66 -10.46 -72.43 -86.89
CA ILE A 66 -10.06 -72.34 -85.48
C ILE A 66 -8.67 -71.70 -85.34
N ARG A 67 -7.75 -72.05 -86.24
CA ARG A 67 -6.42 -71.44 -86.28
C ARG A 67 -6.51 -69.93 -86.52
N ALA A 68 -7.36 -69.48 -87.45
CA ALA A 68 -7.55 -68.06 -87.73
C ALA A 68 -8.12 -67.31 -86.51
N ASP A 69 -9.12 -67.85 -85.82
CA ASP A 69 -9.74 -67.21 -84.64
C ASP A 69 -8.77 -67.07 -83.46
N LEU A 70 -8.01 -68.14 -83.17
CA LEU A 70 -6.99 -68.12 -82.11
C LEU A 70 -5.82 -67.21 -82.46
N TRP A 71 -5.45 -67.13 -83.74
CA TRP A 71 -4.41 -66.24 -84.22
C TRP A 71 -4.81 -64.76 -84.12
N ASN A 72 -6.06 -64.43 -84.44
CA ASN A 72 -6.58 -63.08 -84.25
C ASN A 72 -6.55 -62.68 -82.76
N SER A 73 -7.01 -63.56 -81.88
CA SER A 73 -6.94 -63.35 -80.42
C SER A 73 -5.49 -63.18 -79.92
N TYR A 74 -4.54 -63.93 -80.48
CA TYR A 74 -3.11 -63.79 -80.18
C TYR A 74 -2.57 -62.42 -80.60
N ILE A 75 -2.91 -61.95 -81.80
CA ILE A 75 -2.49 -60.65 -82.32
C ILE A 75 -3.08 -59.51 -81.48
N GLU A 76 -4.37 -59.59 -81.13
CA GLU A 76 -5.04 -58.60 -80.29
C GLU A 76 -4.35 -58.46 -78.93
N LEU A 77 -4.14 -59.57 -78.21
CA LEU A 77 -3.43 -59.56 -76.92
C LEU A 77 -1.98 -59.07 -77.05
N ALA A 78 -1.30 -59.42 -78.14
CA ALA A 78 0.05 -58.93 -78.42
C ALA A 78 0.10 -57.42 -78.67
N SER A 79 -0.92 -56.87 -79.33
CA SER A 79 -1.07 -55.43 -79.57
C SER A 79 -1.41 -54.69 -78.27
N GLU A 80 -2.38 -55.21 -77.51
CA GLU A 80 -2.79 -54.68 -76.20
C GLU A 80 -1.60 -54.64 -75.23
N ALA A 81 -0.83 -55.72 -75.12
CA ALA A 81 0.36 -55.76 -74.28
C ALA A 81 1.43 -54.73 -74.68
N LYS A 82 1.57 -54.44 -75.99
CA LYS A 82 2.51 -53.42 -76.47
C LYS A 82 2.03 -52.01 -76.09
N GLN A 83 0.73 -51.73 -76.27
CA GLN A 83 0.13 -50.45 -75.87
C GLN A 83 0.20 -50.22 -74.36
N LEU A 84 -0.17 -51.23 -73.55
CA LEU A 84 -0.07 -51.17 -72.09
C LEU A 84 1.36 -50.94 -71.62
N LYS A 85 2.34 -51.63 -72.26
CA LYS A 85 3.75 -51.41 -71.93
C LYS A 85 4.20 -49.99 -72.26
N GLU A 86 3.77 -49.45 -73.40
CA GLU A 86 4.09 -48.08 -73.79
C GLU A 86 3.50 -47.05 -72.79
N ILE A 87 2.26 -47.26 -72.34
CA ILE A 87 1.62 -46.42 -71.31
C ILE A 87 2.40 -46.48 -69.99
N VAL A 88 2.78 -47.68 -69.54
CA VAL A 88 3.56 -47.86 -68.30
C VAL A 88 4.95 -47.23 -68.43
N ASP A 89 5.62 -47.38 -69.56
CA ASP A 89 6.92 -46.77 -69.82
C ASP A 89 6.79 -45.23 -69.83
N GLN A 90 5.74 -44.66 -70.45
CA GLN A 90 5.45 -43.22 -70.42
C GLN A 90 5.13 -42.70 -69.02
N GLN A 91 4.31 -43.42 -68.24
CA GLN A 91 4.01 -43.08 -66.85
C GLN A 91 5.27 -43.10 -65.98
N SER A 92 6.15 -44.08 -66.18
CA SER A 92 7.43 -44.16 -65.46
C SER A 92 8.36 -43.00 -65.85
N ALA A 93 8.43 -42.63 -67.13
CA ALA A 93 9.22 -41.50 -67.61
C ALA A 93 8.70 -40.18 -67.05
N PHE A 94 7.38 -39.96 -67.10
CA PHE A 94 6.74 -38.79 -66.52
C PHE A 94 7.00 -38.68 -65.01
N ALA A 95 6.88 -39.79 -64.27
CA ALA A 95 7.18 -39.80 -62.83
C ALA A 95 8.65 -39.45 -62.53
N VAL A 96 9.59 -39.93 -63.36
CA VAL A 96 11.00 -39.53 -63.26
C VAL A 96 11.17 -38.02 -63.48
N GLU A 97 10.53 -37.44 -64.49
CA GLU A 97 10.60 -36.01 -64.77
C GLU A 97 10.02 -35.17 -63.62
N GLN A 98 8.89 -35.57 -63.05
CA GLN A 98 8.28 -34.87 -61.91
C GLN A 98 9.21 -34.90 -60.68
N ILE A 99 9.80 -36.05 -60.37
CA ILE A 99 10.75 -36.16 -59.26
C ILE A 99 12.02 -35.35 -59.55
N GLU A 100 12.49 -35.34 -60.80
CA GLU A 100 13.65 -34.53 -61.19
C GLU A 100 13.39 -33.03 -61.05
N LEU A 101 12.22 -32.54 -61.48
CA LEU A 101 11.80 -31.15 -61.28
C LEU A 101 11.70 -30.81 -59.79
N ALA A 102 11.14 -31.70 -58.97
CA ALA A 102 11.07 -31.51 -57.52
C ALA A 102 12.46 -31.47 -56.86
N ILE A 103 13.40 -32.31 -57.32
CA ILE A 103 14.80 -32.27 -56.86
C ILE A 103 15.48 -30.98 -57.30
N GLN A 104 15.28 -30.52 -58.54
CA GLN A 104 15.83 -29.25 -59.00
C GLN A 104 15.29 -28.05 -58.20
N ALA A 105 14.00 -28.03 -57.89
CA ALA A 105 13.41 -27.01 -57.03
C ALA A 105 14.04 -27.05 -55.62
N LEU A 106 14.21 -28.24 -55.06
CA LEU A 106 14.88 -28.43 -53.77
C LEU A 106 16.35 -28.00 -53.80
N GLU A 107 17.09 -28.31 -54.85
CA GLU A 107 18.48 -27.86 -55.03
C GLU A 107 18.58 -26.34 -55.05
N LYS A 108 17.62 -25.66 -55.69
CA LYS A 108 17.52 -24.18 -55.66
C LYS A 108 17.17 -23.68 -54.25
N ASP A 109 16.16 -24.26 -53.60
CA ASP A 109 15.79 -23.90 -52.22
C ASP A 109 16.98 -24.03 -51.25
N VAL A 110 17.86 -25.02 -51.46
CA VAL A 110 19.07 -25.24 -50.65
C VAL A 110 20.19 -24.26 -51.03
N ALA A 111 20.33 -23.88 -52.30
CA ALA A 111 21.30 -22.87 -52.72
C ALA A 111 20.93 -21.46 -52.21
N ASP A 112 19.64 -21.13 -52.25
CA ASP A 112 19.09 -19.81 -51.88
C ASP A 112 18.57 -19.79 -50.43
N MET A 113 19.19 -20.55 -49.53
CA MET A 113 18.77 -20.64 -48.12
C MET A 113 18.68 -19.26 -47.46
N ASP A 114 19.64 -18.37 -47.71
CA ASP A 114 19.70 -17.06 -47.07
C ASP A 114 18.51 -16.17 -47.49
N VAL A 115 18.12 -16.21 -48.77
CA VAL A 115 16.94 -15.49 -49.29
C VAL A 115 15.66 -16.06 -48.67
N MET A 116 15.58 -17.37 -48.50
CA MET A 116 14.43 -18.02 -47.86
C MET A 116 14.32 -17.66 -46.37
N LEU A 117 15.43 -17.40 -45.68
CA LEU A 117 15.41 -16.97 -44.28
C LEU A 117 14.83 -15.56 -44.11
N GLU A 118 15.00 -14.67 -45.08
CA GLU A 118 14.41 -13.32 -45.06
C GLU A 118 12.88 -13.35 -45.23
N LEU A 119 12.36 -14.36 -45.94
CA LEU A 119 10.93 -14.54 -46.18
C LEU A 119 10.18 -15.20 -45.01
N ILE A 120 10.90 -15.88 -44.12
CA ILE A 120 10.29 -16.57 -42.97
C ILE A 120 10.05 -15.56 -41.84
N ALA A 121 8.80 -15.52 -41.38
CA ALA A 121 8.40 -14.69 -40.25
C ALA A 121 9.17 -15.06 -38.96
N ASP A 122 9.56 -14.03 -38.23
CA ASP A 122 10.24 -14.15 -36.95
C ASP A 122 9.43 -14.96 -35.95
N VAL A 123 10.10 -15.84 -35.21
CA VAL A 123 9.47 -16.58 -34.11
C VAL A 123 9.19 -15.61 -32.96
N VAL A 124 7.91 -15.40 -32.65
CA VAL A 124 7.49 -14.54 -31.54
C VAL A 124 7.82 -15.23 -30.22
N ILE A 125 8.93 -14.82 -29.61
CA ILE A 125 9.26 -15.15 -28.22
C ILE A 125 8.59 -14.10 -27.33
N SER A 126 7.82 -14.53 -26.33
CA SER A 126 7.11 -13.63 -25.40
C SER A 126 8.06 -12.64 -24.73
N GLU A 127 7.64 -11.38 -24.60
CA GLU A 127 8.42 -10.29 -24.01
C GLU A 127 8.53 -10.39 -22.48
N GLU A 128 7.67 -11.20 -21.88
CA GLU A 128 7.51 -11.29 -20.43
C GLU A 128 8.54 -12.22 -19.76
N CYS A 129 9.36 -12.94 -20.55
CA CYS A 129 10.38 -13.84 -20.03
C CYS A 129 11.67 -13.09 -19.68
N PHE A 130 11.89 -12.82 -18.40
CA PHE A 130 13.07 -12.07 -17.95
C PHE A 130 14.36 -12.90 -18.04
N SER A 131 14.27 -14.23 -17.88
CA SER A 131 15.44 -15.11 -17.84
C SER A 131 16.15 -15.20 -19.20
N LEU A 132 15.41 -14.97 -20.28
CA LEU A 132 15.89 -15.13 -21.66
C LEU A 132 16.00 -13.82 -22.42
N GLN A 133 15.76 -12.68 -21.76
CA GLN A 133 15.71 -11.37 -22.41
C GLN A 133 17.02 -11.03 -23.14
N LYS A 134 18.17 -11.46 -22.59
CA LYS A 134 19.50 -11.24 -23.19
C LYS A 134 19.76 -12.10 -24.43
N ASN A 135 19.18 -13.30 -24.48
CA ASN A 135 19.45 -14.28 -25.54
C ASN A 135 18.26 -14.42 -26.51
N ARG A 136 17.27 -13.52 -26.43
CA ARG A 136 16.04 -13.57 -27.23
C ARG A 136 16.33 -13.58 -28.74
N GLU A 137 17.18 -12.66 -29.19
CA GLU A 137 17.57 -12.55 -30.60
C GLU A 137 18.30 -13.82 -31.09
N PHE A 138 19.13 -14.41 -30.23
CA PHE A 138 19.81 -15.67 -30.51
C PHE A 138 18.82 -16.81 -30.74
N TYR A 139 17.84 -17.00 -29.83
CA TYR A 139 16.81 -18.03 -30.00
C TYR A 139 15.93 -17.79 -31.22
N ALA A 140 15.53 -16.54 -31.48
CA ALA A 140 14.69 -16.21 -32.62
C ALA A 140 15.39 -16.50 -33.96
N THR A 141 16.67 -16.15 -34.06
CA THR A 141 17.50 -16.36 -35.27
C THR A 141 17.71 -17.85 -35.53
N ILE A 142 18.19 -18.58 -34.52
CA ILE A 142 18.45 -20.01 -34.67
C ILE A 142 17.17 -20.79 -34.90
N GLN A 143 16.07 -20.44 -34.23
CA GLN A 143 14.81 -21.16 -34.41
C GLN A 143 14.23 -20.94 -35.81
N ARG A 144 14.38 -19.74 -36.39
CA ARG A 144 14.00 -19.45 -37.78
C ARG A 144 14.79 -20.32 -38.76
N GLU A 145 16.10 -20.40 -38.55
CA GLU A 145 16.98 -21.23 -39.37
C GLU A 145 16.66 -22.72 -39.23
N LEU A 146 16.39 -23.18 -38.00
CA LEU A 146 15.95 -24.55 -37.75
C LEU A 146 14.60 -24.87 -38.38
N GLN A 147 13.65 -23.93 -38.43
CA GLN A 147 12.38 -24.14 -39.12
C GLN A 147 12.58 -24.39 -40.62
N LEU A 148 13.41 -23.57 -41.29
CA LEU A 148 13.76 -23.77 -42.69
C LEU A 148 14.44 -25.13 -42.90
N LEU A 149 15.47 -25.43 -42.12
CA LEU A 149 16.22 -26.69 -42.23
C LEU A 149 15.34 -27.92 -41.91
N ASN A 150 14.39 -27.81 -40.98
CA ASN A 150 13.40 -28.85 -40.71
C ASN A 150 12.49 -29.08 -41.92
N ALA A 151 12.00 -28.02 -42.55
CA ALA A 151 11.16 -28.13 -43.75
C ALA A 151 11.92 -28.78 -44.92
N LEU A 152 13.16 -28.34 -45.18
CA LEU A 152 14.03 -28.93 -46.19
C LEU A 152 14.35 -30.40 -45.89
N ALA A 153 14.64 -30.74 -44.63
CA ALA A 153 14.88 -32.12 -44.23
C ALA A 153 13.66 -33.04 -44.45
N VAL A 154 12.44 -32.54 -44.20
CA VAL A 154 11.20 -33.28 -44.49
C VAL A 154 11.03 -33.50 -45.99
N LYS A 155 11.22 -32.46 -46.82
CA LYS A 155 11.18 -32.55 -48.29
C LYS A 155 12.20 -33.55 -48.84
N ILE A 156 13.44 -33.53 -48.35
CA ILE A 156 14.49 -34.49 -48.74
C ILE A 156 14.05 -35.92 -48.41
N ASN A 157 13.53 -36.16 -47.21
CA ASN A 157 13.12 -37.49 -46.78
C ASN A 157 11.86 -37.99 -47.49
N SER A 158 10.90 -37.10 -47.83
CA SER A 158 9.72 -37.47 -48.60
C SER A 158 10.12 -37.86 -50.02
N LEU A 159 10.97 -37.08 -50.69
CA LEU A 159 11.46 -37.39 -52.04
C LEU A 159 12.28 -38.68 -52.06
N ARG A 160 13.11 -38.95 -51.04
CA ARG A 160 13.79 -40.25 -50.90
C ARG A 160 12.80 -41.41 -50.82
N LYS A 161 11.75 -41.29 -50.00
CA LYS A 161 10.71 -42.34 -49.87
C LYS A 161 9.93 -42.53 -51.17
N GLU A 162 9.60 -41.45 -51.86
CA GLU A 162 8.89 -41.46 -53.14
C GLU A 162 9.74 -42.12 -54.22
N LEU A 163 10.99 -41.71 -54.37
CA LEU A 163 11.95 -42.30 -55.29
C LEU A 163 12.15 -43.81 -55.03
N LEU A 164 12.16 -44.23 -53.76
CA LEU A 164 12.24 -45.64 -53.41
C LEU A 164 11.00 -46.44 -53.84
N LYS A 165 9.81 -45.84 -53.82
CA LYS A 165 8.54 -46.46 -54.21
C LYS A 165 8.32 -46.48 -55.72
N THR A 166 8.75 -45.44 -56.44
CA THR A 166 8.54 -45.33 -57.88
C THR A 166 9.39 -46.36 -58.63
N GLU A 167 8.74 -47.10 -59.53
CA GLU A 167 9.39 -48.05 -60.42
C GLU A 167 10.15 -47.29 -61.51
N MET A 168 11.47 -47.39 -61.50
CA MET A 168 12.35 -46.72 -62.44
C MET A 168 13.63 -47.52 -62.64
N ARG A 169 14.37 -47.23 -63.72
CA ARG A 169 15.68 -47.86 -63.96
C ARG A 169 16.63 -47.53 -62.81
N ILE A 170 17.30 -48.55 -62.28
CA ILE A 170 18.20 -48.45 -61.11
C ILE A 170 19.27 -47.37 -61.31
N ARG A 171 19.82 -47.22 -62.52
CA ARG A 171 20.82 -46.19 -62.84
C ARG A 171 20.30 -44.77 -62.61
N ILE A 172 19.06 -44.49 -63.02
CA ILE A 172 18.41 -43.18 -62.84
C ILE A 172 18.11 -42.96 -61.37
N LYS A 173 17.59 -43.99 -60.69
CA LYS A 173 17.33 -43.97 -59.24
C LYS A 173 18.57 -43.60 -58.44
N ASN A 174 19.71 -44.23 -58.75
CA ASN A 174 20.98 -43.95 -58.06
C ASN A 174 21.44 -42.51 -58.29
N LYS A 175 21.35 -42.00 -59.53
CA LYS A 175 21.69 -40.59 -59.84
C LYS A 175 20.83 -39.59 -59.06
N LEU A 176 19.53 -39.84 -58.95
CA LEU A 176 18.62 -38.98 -58.19
C LEU A 176 18.85 -39.09 -56.67
N LEU A 177 19.18 -40.29 -56.16
CA LEU A 177 19.58 -40.47 -54.76
C LEU A 177 20.89 -39.74 -54.43
N GLU A 178 21.87 -39.74 -55.33
CA GLU A 178 23.13 -39.01 -55.16
C GLU A 178 22.89 -37.50 -55.04
N ARG A 179 22.05 -36.93 -55.92
CA ARG A 179 21.64 -35.51 -55.84
C ARG A 179 20.94 -35.17 -54.52
N LEU A 180 19.99 -36.00 -54.09
CA LEU A 180 19.34 -35.87 -52.78
C LEU A 180 20.31 -36.08 -51.60
N SER A 181 21.40 -36.82 -51.80
CA SER A 181 22.47 -36.97 -50.81
C SER A 181 23.26 -35.69 -50.66
N LEU A 182 23.62 -35.04 -51.77
CA LEU A 182 24.32 -33.74 -51.77
C LEU A 182 23.50 -32.67 -51.03
N CYS A 183 22.20 -32.56 -51.31
CA CYS A 183 21.31 -31.65 -50.58
C CYS A 183 21.27 -32.01 -49.07
N GLY A 184 21.19 -33.30 -48.76
CA GLY A 184 21.20 -33.78 -47.38
C GLY A 184 22.49 -33.43 -46.63
N ASN A 185 23.65 -33.52 -47.29
CA ASN A 185 24.94 -33.21 -46.69
C ASN A 185 25.08 -31.74 -46.27
N GLN A 186 24.31 -30.83 -46.87
CA GLN A 186 24.28 -29.42 -46.49
C GLN A 186 23.28 -29.17 -45.34
N VAL A 187 22.11 -29.81 -45.40
CA VAL A 187 21.00 -29.55 -44.46
C VAL A 187 21.18 -30.30 -43.13
N PHE A 188 21.50 -31.60 -43.15
CA PHE A 188 21.48 -32.43 -41.94
C PHE A 188 22.57 -32.07 -40.91
N PRO A 189 23.84 -31.81 -41.29
CA PRO A 189 24.88 -31.41 -40.33
C PRO A 189 24.59 -30.07 -39.67
N ARG A 190 24.26 -29.03 -40.47
CA ARG A 190 23.93 -27.69 -39.98
C ARG A 190 22.75 -27.71 -39.02
N ARG A 191 21.70 -28.47 -39.36
CA ARG A 191 20.55 -28.70 -38.48
C ARG A 191 20.97 -29.33 -37.14
N LYS A 192 21.83 -30.36 -37.17
CA LYS A 192 22.28 -31.05 -35.96
C LYS A 192 23.10 -30.12 -35.06
N GLU A 193 23.94 -29.28 -35.67
CA GLU A 193 24.76 -28.30 -34.95
C GLU A 193 23.91 -27.22 -34.29
N LEU A 194 22.95 -26.63 -35.01
CA LEU A 194 22.04 -25.63 -34.45
C LEU A 194 21.15 -26.20 -33.34
N ILE A 195 20.66 -27.44 -33.48
CA ILE A 195 19.93 -28.13 -32.39
C ILE A 195 20.82 -28.28 -31.16
N LYS A 196 22.12 -28.58 -31.35
CA LYS A 196 23.06 -28.68 -30.24
C LYS A 196 23.28 -27.31 -29.58
N GLN A 197 23.56 -26.27 -30.35
CA GLN A 197 23.78 -24.91 -29.86
C GLN A 197 22.57 -24.38 -29.08
N ILE A 198 21.35 -24.49 -29.65
CA ILE A 198 20.14 -24.00 -28.99
C ILE A 198 19.83 -24.79 -27.72
N SER A 199 20.14 -26.09 -27.70
CA SER A 199 19.94 -26.94 -26.52
C SER A 199 20.94 -26.62 -25.41
N GLU A 200 22.22 -26.42 -25.74
CA GLU A 200 23.25 -26.05 -24.76
C GLU A 200 22.94 -24.69 -24.14
N GLN A 201 22.61 -23.69 -24.96
CA GLN A 201 22.26 -22.36 -24.46
C GLN A 201 21.00 -22.40 -23.58
N PHE A 202 19.97 -23.13 -24.01
CA PHE A 202 18.73 -23.24 -23.23
C PHE A 202 18.95 -23.92 -21.89
N SER A 203 19.80 -24.96 -21.85
CA SER A 203 20.17 -25.60 -20.59
C SER A 203 20.89 -24.63 -19.65
N GLN A 204 21.84 -23.84 -20.16
CA GLN A 204 22.58 -22.86 -19.37
C GLN A 204 21.68 -21.76 -18.83
N ASP A 205 20.75 -21.25 -19.64
CA ASP A 205 19.82 -20.20 -19.22
C ASP A 205 18.84 -20.70 -18.14
N VAL A 206 18.35 -21.94 -18.27
CA VAL A 206 17.53 -22.59 -17.24
C VAL A 206 18.32 -22.81 -15.97
N GLU A 207 19.59 -23.25 -16.06
CA GLU A 207 20.45 -23.42 -14.89
C GLU A 207 20.76 -22.09 -14.20
N TYR A 208 20.98 -21.03 -14.97
CA TYR A 208 21.15 -19.68 -14.44
C TYR A 208 19.90 -19.17 -13.72
N PHE A 209 18.71 -19.42 -14.29
CA PHE A 209 17.43 -19.13 -13.65
C PHE A 209 17.29 -19.89 -12.31
N VAL A 210 17.52 -21.21 -12.32
CA VAL A 210 17.43 -22.04 -11.11
C VAL A 210 18.44 -21.55 -10.05
N TYR A 211 19.69 -21.30 -10.44
CA TYR A 211 20.73 -20.85 -9.53
C TYR A 211 20.46 -19.47 -8.93
N SER A 212 19.91 -18.53 -9.71
CA SER A 212 19.65 -17.17 -9.26
C SER A 212 18.43 -17.08 -8.33
N GLN A 213 17.39 -17.89 -8.55
CA GLN A 213 16.13 -17.80 -7.83
C GLN A 213 15.98 -18.80 -6.67
N PHE A 214 16.66 -19.96 -6.73
CA PHE A 214 16.48 -21.08 -5.79
C PHE A 214 17.74 -21.41 -4.96
N ARG A 215 18.65 -20.44 -4.77
CA ARG A 215 19.90 -20.67 -4.05
C ARG A 215 19.65 -21.05 -2.58
N GLU A 216 20.17 -22.20 -2.16
CA GLU A 216 20.20 -22.67 -0.75
C GLU A 216 18.84 -22.78 -0.06
N GLY A 217 17.76 -23.08 -0.80
CA GLY A 217 16.42 -23.26 -0.22
C GLY A 217 15.72 -21.95 0.18
N GLU A 218 16.31 -20.80 -0.12
CA GLU A 218 15.68 -19.49 0.03
C GLU A 218 15.23 -18.97 -1.34
N ILE A 219 13.91 -18.83 -1.53
CA ILE A 219 13.35 -18.12 -2.70
C ILE A 219 13.70 -16.64 -2.55
N LYS A 220 14.73 -16.18 -3.26
CA LYS A 220 15.17 -14.79 -3.16
C LYS A 220 14.39 -13.87 -4.10
N GLN A 221 14.01 -12.72 -3.55
CA GLN A 221 13.61 -11.46 -4.21
C GLN A 221 12.26 -11.38 -4.93
N LEU A 222 11.79 -12.41 -5.65
CA LEU A 222 10.56 -12.28 -6.45
C LEU A 222 9.35 -12.96 -5.82
N PRO A 223 8.14 -12.35 -5.93
CA PRO A 223 6.91 -13.03 -5.52
C PRO A 223 6.73 -14.36 -6.24
N GLY A 224 6.28 -15.39 -5.50
CA GLY A 224 6.10 -16.75 -6.04
C GLY A 224 5.19 -16.85 -7.28
N TYR A 225 4.28 -15.89 -7.50
CA TYR A 225 3.46 -15.85 -8.70
C TYR A 225 4.28 -15.51 -9.96
N VAL A 226 5.24 -14.59 -9.86
CA VAL A 226 6.13 -14.20 -10.98
C VAL A 226 7.00 -15.39 -11.37
N LEU A 227 7.58 -16.07 -10.38
CA LEU A 227 8.41 -17.25 -10.61
C LEU A 227 7.62 -18.39 -11.26
N ARG A 228 6.33 -18.55 -10.92
CA ARG A 228 5.46 -19.53 -11.58
C ARG A 228 5.19 -19.17 -13.04
N GLU A 229 4.88 -17.91 -13.32
CA GLU A 229 4.67 -17.46 -14.70
C GLU A 229 5.93 -17.66 -15.53
N GLU A 230 7.10 -17.33 -14.97
CA GLU A 230 8.39 -17.57 -15.63
C GLU A 230 8.64 -19.06 -15.92
N ILE A 231 8.39 -19.94 -14.95
CA ILE A 231 8.51 -21.39 -15.16
C ILE A 231 7.56 -21.85 -16.27
N LYS A 232 6.33 -21.32 -16.33
CA LYS A 232 5.40 -21.63 -17.43
C LYS A 232 5.94 -21.14 -18.76
N TYR A 233 6.49 -19.93 -18.81
CA TYR A 233 7.08 -19.38 -20.02
C TYR A 233 8.25 -20.23 -20.51
N LEU A 234 9.19 -20.60 -19.63
CA LEU A 234 10.30 -21.49 -19.96
C LEU A 234 9.81 -22.86 -20.45
N GLN A 235 8.79 -23.44 -19.81
CA GLN A 235 8.19 -24.72 -20.24
C GLN A 235 7.45 -24.62 -21.58
N GLN A 236 6.78 -23.51 -21.86
CA GLN A 236 6.13 -23.28 -23.15
C GLN A 236 7.17 -23.07 -24.24
N LEU A 237 8.20 -22.28 -23.96
CA LEU A 237 9.29 -22.03 -24.89
C LEU A 237 10.04 -23.32 -25.22
N ALA A 238 10.30 -24.18 -24.24
CA ALA A 238 10.90 -25.49 -24.48
C ALA A 238 10.11 -26.36 -25.47
N LYS A 239 8.79 -26.14 -25.63
CA LYS A 239 7.97 -26.84 -26.63
C LYS A 239 8.04 -26.20 -28.02
N VAL A 240 8.29 -24.90 -28.08
CA VAL A 240 8.41 -24.14 -29.34
C VAL A 240 9.80 -24.32 -29.94
N LEU A 241 10.84 -24.34 -29.09
CA LEU A 241 12.22 -24.53 -29.52
C LEU A 241 12.47 -25.97 -29.96
N THR A 242 13.27 -26.13 -31.01
CA THR A 242 13.70 -27.44 -31.49
C THR A 242 14.89 -27.94 -30.68
N LEU A 243 14.60 -28.45 -29.47
CA LEU A 243 15.59 -28.94 -28.52
C LEU A 243 15.90 -30.44 -28.71
N ASN A 244 17.08 -30.85 -28.23
CA ASN A 244 17.40 -32.26 -28.04
C ASN A 244 16.48 -32.88 -26.97
N THR A 245 15.99 -34.10 -27.21
CA THR A 245 15.10 -34.83 -26.31
C THR A 245 15.63 -34.88 -24.87
N HIS A 246 16.94 -35.11 -24.69
CA HIS A 246 17.57 -35.16 -23.36
C HIS A 246 17.42 -33.82 -22.62
N VAL A 247 17.83 -32.72 -23.26
CA VAL A 247 17.79 -31.39 -22.67
C VAL A 247 16.35 -30.96 -22.40
N PHE A 248 15.41 -31.27 -23.30
CA PHE A 248 13.99 -31.01 -23.08
C PHE A 248 13.47 -31.74 -21.83
N THR A 249 13.80 -33.03 -21.65
CA THR A 249 13.36 -33.79 -20.48
C THR A 249 14.01 -33.28 -19.20
N GLU A 250 15.31 -32.99 -19.22
CA GLU A 250 16.07 -32.56 -18.05
C GLU A 250 15.62 -31.18 -17.56
N THR A 251 15.55 -30.20 -18.46
CA THR A 251 15.09 -28.84 -18.13
C THR A 251 13.65 -28.84 -17.64
N ARG A 252 12.78 -29.68 -18.23
CA ARG A 252 11.40 -29.83 -17.77
C ARG A 252 11.32 -30.38 -16.35
N VAL A 253 12.11 -31.41 -16.01
CA VAL A 253 12.14 -31.98 -14.65
C VAL A 253 12.65 -30.95 -13.64
N LYS A 254 13.75 -30.23 -13.95
CA LYS A 254 14.29 -29.15 -13.11
C LYS A 254 13.26 -28.04 -12.86
N LEU A 255 12.59 -27.58 -13.91
CA LEU A 255 11.56 -26.54 -13.79
C LEU A 255 10.33 -27.03 -13.00
N SER A 256 9.97 -28.30 -13.14
CA SER A 256 8.90 -28.91 -12.35
C SER A 256 9.25 -29.05 -10.86
N SER A 257 10.49 -29.40 -10.50
CA SER A 257 10.91 -29.43 -9.10
C SER A 257 10.88 -28.03 -8.48
N CYS A 258 11.37 -27.02 -9.20
CA CYS A 258 11.29 -25.61 -8.79
C CYS A 258 9.84 -25.13 -8.58
N TRP A 259 8.91 -25.57 -9.45
CA TRP A 259 7.50 -25.28 -9.29
C TRP A 259 6.92 -25.87 -7.98
N ASP A 260 7.29 -27.12 -7.68
CA ASP A 260 6.84 -27.80 -6.46
C ASP A 260 7.45 -27.18 -5.20
N GLU A 261 8.69 -26.70 -5.24
CA GLU A 261 9.31 -25.92 -4.17
C GLU A 261 8.54 -24.63 -3.89
N ILE A 262 8.19 -23.84 -4.93
CA ILE A 262 7.35 -22.63 -4.76
C ILE A 262 6.00 -23.00 -4.14
N LYS A 263 5.40 -24.11 -4.59
CA LYS A 263 4.11 -24.58 -4.09
C LYS A 263 4.18 -25.00 -2.61
N ASN A 264 5.27 -25.61 -2.18
CA ASN A 264 5.48 -25.98 -0.79
C ASN A 264 5.73 -24.74 0.08
N TYR A 265 6.57 -23.82 -0.37
CA TYR A 265 6.81 -22.54 0.30
C TYR A 265 5.52 -21.72 0.49
N GLU A 266 4.67 -21.62 -0.54
CA GLU A 266 3.37 -20.95 -0.41
C GLU A 266 2.42 -21.64 0.57
N LYS A 267 2.45 -22.98 0.62
CA LYS A 267 1.66 -23.75 1.59
C LYS A 267 2.14 -23.52 3.02
N GLU A 268 3.44 -23.51 3.25
CA GLU A 268 4.04 -23.21 4.55
C GLU A 268 3.71 -21.79 4.99
N ARG A 269 3.88 -20.79 4.11
CA ARG A 269 3.50 -19.41 4.41
C ARG A 269 2.00 -19.26 4.72
N LYS A 270 1.14 -20.02 4.03
CA LYS A 270 -0.30 -20.07 4.34
C LYS A 270 -0.57 -20.69 5.71
N LYS A 271 0.12 -21.78 6.06
CA LYS A 271 0.04 -22.39 7.40
C LYS A 271 0.51 -21.43 8.48
N GLU A 272 1.67 -20.80 8.33
CA GLU A 272 2.18 -19.79 9.25
C GLU A 272 1.21 -18.61 9.41
N THR A 273 0.60 -18.16 8.31
CA THR A 273 -0.39 -17.07 8.36
C THR A 273 -1.66 -17.51 9.08
N GLN A 274 -2.09 -18.77 8.90
CA GLN A 274 -3.23 -19.33 9.63
C GLN A 274 -2.91 -19.50 11.12
N GLU A 275 -1.74 -20.01 11.47
CA GLU A 275 -1.26 -20.12 12.85
C GLU A 275 -1.16 -18.75 13.52
N LYS A 276 -0.59 -17.74 12.85
CA LYS A 276 -0.58 -16.35 13.34
C LYS A 276 -1.98 -15.80 13.53
N LYS A 277 -2.92 -16.06 12.62
CA LYS A 277 -4.33 -15.67 12.79
C LYS A 277 -5.00 -16.37 13.97
N LEU A 278 -4.70 -17.64 14.22
CA LEU A 278 -5.21 -18.36 15.39
C LEU A 278 -4.63 -17.77 16.68
N LEU A 279 -3.34 -17.47 16.70
CA LEU A 279 -2.68 -16.79 17.83
C LEU A 279 -3.27 -15.40 18.06
N PHE A 280 -3.54 -14.63 17.00
CA PHE A 280 -4.20 -13.32 17.12
C PHE A 280 -5.62 -13.42 17.68
N LYS A 281 -6.38 -14.44 17.28
CA LYS A 281 -7.72 -14.69 17.85
C LYS A 281 -7.65 -15.07 19.33
N GLN A 282 -6.78 -16.03 19.69
CA GLN A 282 -6.57 -16.42 21.09
C GLN A 282 -6.11 -15.24 21.94
N GLY A 283 -5.22 -14.40 21.41
CA GLY A 283 -4.79 -13.18 22.07
C GLY A 283 -5.91 -12.14 22.21
N PHE A 284 -6.73 -11.97 21.17
CA PHE A 284 -7.89 -11.09 21.19
C PHE A 284 -8.91 -11.52 22.25
N ASP A 285 -9.26 -12.80 22.28
CA ASP A 285 -10.24 -13.36 23.23
C ASP A 285 -9.77 -13.15 24.68
N GLN A 286 -8.49 -13.39 24.97
CA GLN A 286 -7.92 -13.17 26.31
C GLN A 286 -7.95 -11.70 26.76
N VAL A 287 -7.72 -10.76 25.85
CA VAL A 287 -7.79 -9.33 26.18
C VAL A 287 -9.26 -8.88 26.28
N ALA A 288 -10.13 -9.37 25.42
CA ALA A 288 -11.56 -9.08 25.45
C ALA A 288 -12.21 -9.55 26.76
N GLU A 289 -11.84 -10.73 27.27
CA GLU A 289 -12.27 -11.21 28.59
C GLU A 289 -11.80 -10.26 29.71
N LYS A 290 -10.56 -9.79 29.68
CA LYS A 290 -10.07 -8.80 30.66
C LYS A 290 -10.79 -7.46 30.57
N ILE A 291 -11.15 -7.02 29.37
CA ILE A 291 -11.95 -5.80 29.16
C ILE A 291 -13.38 -6.01 29.66
N GLN A 292 -13.98 -7.19 29.47
CA GLN A 292 -15.30 -7.51 30.04
C GLN A 292 -15.28 -7.54 31.56
N MET A 293 -14.25 -8.16 32.17
CA MET A 293 -14.04 -8.15 33.61
C MET A 293 -13.90 -6.72 34.14
N PHE A 294 -13.14 -5.87 33.43
CA PHE A 294 -12.99 -4.45 33.75
C PHE A 294 -14.30 -3.68 33.61
N ALA A 295 -15.07 -3.91 32.53
CA ALA A 295 -16.38 -3.32 32.33
C ALA A 295 -17.38 -3.71 33.43
N ALA A 296 -17.30 -4.95 33.93
CA ALA A 296 -18.14 -5.43 35.03
C ALA A 296 -17.73 -4.86 36.40
N SER A 297 -16.45 -4.53 36.60
CA SER A 297 -15.93 -3.93 37.85
C SER A 297 -16.14 -2.42 37.95
N ILE A 298 -16.53 -1.75 36.86
CA ILE A 298 -16.82 -0.31 36.88
C ILE A 298 -18.23 -0.08 37.41
N HIS A 299 -18.30 0.53 38.58
CA HIS A 299 -19.53 1.06 39.16
C HIS A 299 -19.50 2.59 39.08
N GLU A 300 -20.66 3.23 39.20
CA GLU A 300 -20.82 4.68 38.99
C GLU A 300 -20.00 5.58 39.95
N GLU A 301 -19.37 5.01 40.98
CA GLU A 301 -18.56 5.68 41.99
C GLU A 301 -17.05 5.40 41.87
N SER A 302 -16.61 4.63 40.87
CA SER A 302 -15.19 4.32 40.69
C SER A 302 -14.37 5.59 40.40
N SER A 303 -13.25 5.75 41.11
CA SER A 303 -12.40 6.93 40.97
C SER A 303 -11.73 6.97 39.57
N LEU A 304 -11.53 8.17 39.03
CA LEU A 304 -10.91 8.36 37.71
C LEU A 304 -9.50 7.76 37.65
N GLN A 305 -8.82 7.70 38.81
CA GLN A 305 -7.48 7.15 38.97
C GLN A 305 -7.45 5.62 38.92
N GLU A 306 -8.43 4.94 39.52
CA GLU A 306 -8.54 3.47 39.46
C GLU A 306 -8.85 3.00 38.03
N CYS A 307 -9.72 3.73 37.33
CA CYS A 307 -10.01 3.45 35.92
C CYS A 307 -8.77 3.62 35.04
N ASP A 308 -7.95 4.65 35.29
CA ASP A 308 -6.71 4.90 34.54
C ASP A 308 -5.64 3.84 34.81
N GLN A 309 -5.51 3.36 36.05
CA GLN A 309 -4.58 2.29 36.42
C GLN A 309 -4.96 0.97 35.75
N GLN A 310 -6.22 0.56 35.84
CA GLN A 310 -6.70 -0.68 35.21
C GLN A 310 -6.64 -0.62 33.67
N THR A 311 -6.91 0.57 33.08
CA THR A 311 -6.71 0.77 31.63
C THR A 311 -5.24 0.65 31.24
N ALA A 312 -4.32 1.17 32.06
CA ALA A 312 -2.88 1.06 31.83
C ALA A 312 -2.40 -0.39 31.96
N GLU A 313 -2.93 -1.17 32.89
CA GLU A 313 -2.64 -2.59 33.05
C GLU A 313 -3.12 -3.42 31.84
N ILE A 314 -4.32 -3.14 31.32
CA ILE A 314 -4.82 -3.80 30.11
C ILE A 314 -4.00 -3.38 28.88
N LEU A 315 -3.59 -2.11 28.78
CA LEU A 315 -2.69 -1.63 27.73
C LEU A 315 -1.29 -2.27 27.81
N ALA A 316 -0.77 -2.52 29.01
CA ALA A 316 0.49 -3.23 29.21
C ALA A 316 0.35 -4.71 28.82
N PHE A 317 -0.77 -5.35 29.16
CA PHE A 317 -1.05 -6.73 28.77
C PHE A 317 -1.22 -6.89 27.25
N MET A 318 -1.83 -5.91 26.57
CA MET A 318 -1.90 -5.87 25.10
C MET A 318 -0.53 -5.78 24.42
N ARG A 319 0.52 -5.31 25.12
CA ARG A 319 1.89 -5.30 24.58
C ARG A 319 2.59 -6.65 24.71
N THR A 320 2.15 -7.49 25.65
CA THR A 320 2.73 -8.83 25.86
C THR A 320 2.10 -9.91 24.98
N VAL A 321 0.92 -9.65 24.42
CA VAL A 321 0.16 -10.60 23.60
C VAL A 321 0.31 -10.26 22.12
N LEU A 322 0.42 -11.29 21.28
CA LEU A 322 0.44 -11.11 19.83
C LEU A 322 -0.96 -10.72 19.34
N LEU A 323 -1.11 -9.46 18.94
CA LEU A 323 -2.35 -8.91 18.39
C LEU A 323 -2.07 -8.28 17.01
N GLY A 324 -2.99 -8.44 16.07
CA GLY A 324 -2.95 -7.71 14.81
C GLY A 324 -3.42 -6.26 14.96
N ARG A 325 -3.24 -5.46 13.90
CA ARG A 325 -3.53 -4.02 13.92
C ARG A 325 -5.04 -3.73 14.09
N GLU A 326 -5.88 -4.53 13.46
CA GLU A 326 -7.34 -4.39 13.52
C GLU A 326 -7.86 -4.82 14.89
N GLU A 327 -7.34 -5.91 15.44
CA GLU A 327 -7.66 -6.41 16.77
C GLU A 327 -7.31 -5.38 17.85
N VAL A 328 -6.14 -4.75 17.77
CA VAL A 328 -5.73 -3.67 18.70
C VAL A 328 -6.65 -2.45 18.60
N GLN A 329 -7.12 -2.10 17.39
CA GLN A 329 -8.02 -0.96 17.21
C GLN A 329 -9.37 -1.23 17.87
N ILE A 330 -9.94 -2.42 17.66
CA ILE A 330 -11.20 -2.84 18.28
C ILE A 330 -11.08 -2.87 19.81
N LEU A 331 -10.01 -3.45 20.36
CA LEU A 331 -9.80 -3.52 21.81
C LEU A 331 -9.61 -2.13 22.44
N LYS A 332 -8.96 -1.19 21.74
CA LYS A 332 -8.86 0.21 22.19
C LYS A 332 -10.20 0.94 22.15
N GLU A 333 -11.03 0.70 21.14
CA GLU A 333 -12.39 1.24 21.08
C GLU A 333 -13.25 0.69 22.22
N GLN A 334 -13.15 -0.60 22.53
CA GLN A 334 -13.83 -1.20 23.68
C GLN A 334 -13.37 -0.57 25.01
N LEU A 335 -12.06 -0.38 25.22
CA LEU A 335 -11.55 0.32 26.40
C LEU A 335 -12.03 1.78 26.48
N TYR A 336 -12.09 2.48 25.34
CA TYR A 336 -12.61 3.85 25.30
C TYR A 336 -14.10 3.91 25.68
N ASN A 337 -14.90 2.99 25.15
CA ASN A 337 -16.33 2.89 25.46
C ASN A 337 -16.57 2.64 26.96
N VAL A 338 -15.74 1.81 27.58
CA VAL A 338 -15.77 1.55 29.02
C VAL A 338 -15.38 2.79 29.84
N LYS A 339 -14.43 3.61 29.35
CA LYS A 339 -13.98 4.84 30.02
C LYS A 339 -14.91 6.05 29.82
N LYS A 340 -15.69 6.07 28.74
CA LYS A 340 -16.57 7.18 28.33
C LYS A 340 -17.51 7.70 29.44
N PRO A 341 -18.25 6.87 30.19
CA PRO A 341 -19.18 7.38 31.22
C PRO A 341 -18.48 8.10 32.38
N VAL A 342 -17.28 7.66 32.78
CA VAL A 342 -16.49 8.29 33.84
C VAL A 342 -15.90 9.64 33.37
N LEU A 343 -15.44 9.70 32.11
CA LEU A 343 -14.94 10.94 31.50
C LEU A 343 -16.04 11.99 31.27
N GLU A 344 -17.25 11.58 30.91
CA GLU A 344 -18.38 12.49 30.71
C GLU A 344 -18.81 13.14 32.04
N LYS A 345 -18.94 12.37 33.13
CA LYS A 345 -19.22 12.93 34.48
C LYS A 345 -18.12 13.88 34.97
N ALA A 346 -16.84 13.57 34.73
CA ALA A 346 -15.73 14.47 35.10
C ALA A 346 -15.77 15.80 34.32
N ARG A 347 -16.07 15.75 33.01
CA ARG A 347 -16.25 16.96 32.19
C ARG A 347 -17.48 17.75 32.60
N GLU A 348 -18.56 17.10 33.01
CA GLU A 348 -19.74 17.77 33.55
C GLU A 348 -19.43 18.47 34.88
N ALA A 349 -18.67 17.83 35.79
CA ALA A 349 -18.22 18.44 37.02
C ALA A 349 -17.31 19.66 36.79
N GLU A 350 -16.37 19.58 35.84
CA GLU A 350 -15.52 20.71 35.44
C GLU A 350 -16.35 21.86 34.82
N LYS A 351 -17.30 21.55 33.95
CA LYS A 351 -18.21 22.55 33.36
C LYS A 351 -19.05 23.24 34.42
N MET A 352 -19.61 22.49 35.38
CA MET A 352 -20.36 23.03 36.50
C MET A 352 -19.50 23.92 37.40
N HIS A 353 -18.23 23.56 37.61
CA HIS A 353 -17.29 24.40 38.36
C HIS A 353 -16.92 25.69 37.60
N MET A 354 -16.68 25.60 36.29
CA MET A 354 -16.37 26.75 35.44
C MET A 354 -17.55 27.72 35.30
N GLN A 355 -18.78 27.22 35.20
CA GLN A 355 -19.99 28.05 35.19
C GLN A 355 -20.15 28.81 36.51
N LYS A 356 -19.98 28.14 37.66
CA LYS A 356 -20.01 28.78 38.98
C LYS A 356 -18.94 29.85 39.16
N LEU A 357 -17.76 29.68 38.57
CA LEU A 357 -16.70 30.69 38.59
C LEU A 357 -17.06 31.90 37.71
N GLN A 358 -17.59 31.67 36.51
CA GLN A 358 -17.99 32.73 35.59
C GLN A 358 -19.17 33.56 36.13
N GLU A 359 -20.14 32.94 36.80
CA GLU A 359 -21.24 33.65 37.46
C GLU A 359 -20.73 34.57 38.57
N LYS A 360 -19.81 34.09 39.42
CA LYS A 360 -19.17 34.90 40.45
C LYS A 360 -18.33 36.05 39.91
N GLU A 361 -17.71 35.89 38.73
CA GLU A 361 -16.97 36.98 38.08
C GLU A 361 -17.89 38.04 37.46
N LYS A 362 -19.02 37.63 36.87
CA LYS A 362 -20.03 38.57 36.34
C LYS A 362 -20.66 39.40 37.46
N GLU A 363 -21.06 38.77 38.57
CA GLU A 363 -21.61 39.48 39.72
C GLU A 363 -20.65 40.54 40.29
N LYS A 364 -19.34 40.27 40.27
CA LYS A 364 -18.31 41.24 40.72
C LYS A 364 -18.18 42.42 39.76
N LYS A 365 -18.25 42.18 38.44
CA LYS A 365 -18.17 43.26 37.42
C LYS A 365 -19.39 44.18 37.47
N ASP A 366 -20.59 43.61 37.54
CA ASP A 366 -21.83 44.40 37.55
C ASP A 366 -21.92 45.34 38.77
N ARG A 367 -21.38 44.91 39.93
CA ARG A 367 -21.35 45.75 41.14
C ARG A 367 -20.28 46.84 41.08
N LEU A 368 -19.15 46.57 40.44
CA LEU A 368 -18.11 47.56 40.21
C LEU A 368 -18.61 48.67 39.27
N GLU A 369 -19.34 48.30 38.21
CA GLU A 369 -19.93 49.27 37.29
C GLU A 369 -20.96 50.17 37.99
N LYS A 370 -21.81 49.60 38.85
CA LYS A 370 -22.77 50.38 39.66
C LYS A 370 -22.06 51.41 40.55
N LEU A 371 -21.06 51.00 41.34
CA LEU A 371 -20.30 51.92 42.19
C LEU A 371 -19.55 53.00 41.39
N SER A 372 -19.02 52.65 40.20
CA SER A 372 -18.38 53.61 39.31
C SER A 372 -19.38 54.65 38.77
N CYS A 373 -20.59 54.22 38.41
CA CYS A 373 -21.66 55.09 37.96
C CYS A 373 -22.17 56.00 39.07
N ASP A 374 -22.37 55.48 40.28
CA ASP A 374 -22.84 56.25 41.44
C ASP A 374 -21.82 57.32 41.87
N LEU A 375 -20.52 57.02 41.81
CA LEU A 375 -19.48 58.03 42.07
C LEU A 375 -19.41 59.10 40.98
N LYS A 376 -19.62 58.72 39.71
CA LYS A 376 -19.64 59.69 38.60
C LYS A 376 -20.87 60.59 38.64
N SER A 377 -22.04 60.07 39.00
CA SER A 377 -23.27 60.86 39.14
C SER A 377 -23.14 61.86 40.30
N LEU A 378 -22.55 61.46 41.42
CA LEU A 378 -22.27 62.34 42.56
C LEU A 378 -21.29 63.46 42.17
N ILE A 379 -20.26 63.17 41.38
CA ILE A 379 -19.35 64.21 40.83
C ILE A 379 -20.09 65.20 39.93
N GLN A 380 -21.04 64.75 39.10
CA GLN A 380 -21.82 65.64 38.23
C GLN A 380 -22.81 66.51 39.01
N GLN A 381 -23.46 65.95 40.05
CA GLN A 381 -24.45 66.63 40.88
C GLN A 381 -23.84 67.55 41.95
N ALA A 382 -22.51 67.54 42.12
CA ALA A 382 -21.79 68.30 43.13
C ALA A 382 -21.92 69.83 43.01
N SER A 383 -22.37 70.35 41.86
CA SER A 383 -22.59 71.78 41.65
C SER A 383 -23.96 72.28 42.13
N GLU A 384 -24.93 71.38 42.31
CA GLU A 384 -26.32 71.71 42.66
C GLU A 384 -26.70 71.31 44.10
N LEU A 385 -25.96 70.36 44.69
CA LEU A 385 -26.23 69.83 46.02
C LEU A 385 -25.63 70.69 47.13
N SER A 386 -26.40 70.83 48.22
CA SER A 386 -25.94 71.44 49.47
C SER A 386 -24.81 70.63 50.11
N LEU A 387 -23.96 71.30 50.90
CA LEU A 387 -22.78 70.71 51.56
C LEU A 387 -23.14 69.47 52.42
N GLU A 388 -24.30 69.49 53.05
CA GLU A 388 -24.79 68.40 53.91
C GLU A 388 -25.18 67.16 53.08
N GLN A 389 -25.82 67.35 51.93
CA GLN A 389 -26.25 66.24 51.07
C GLN A 389 -25.05 65.55 50.41
N LEU A 390 -24.03 66.31 50.00
CA LEU A 390 -22.80 65.74 49.42
C LEU A 390 -21.99 64.94 50.44
N THR A 391 -21.94 65.38 51.70
CA THR A 391 -21.21 64.66 52.74
C THR A 391 -21.91 63.38 53.19
N LEU A 392 -23.25 63.33 53.16
CA LEU A 392 -24.02 62.12 53.48
C LEU A 392 -23.91 61.06 52.38
N GLN A 393 -24.06 61.45 51.11
CA GLN A 393 -23.96 60.51 49.98
C GLN A 393 -22.53 59.95 49.81
N ASN A 394 -21.50 60.78 50.06
CA ASN A 394 -20.11 60.32 50.02
C ASN A 394 -19.80 59.27 51.09
N LYS A 395 -20.34 59.44 52.32
CA LYS A 395 -20.19 58.45 53.40
C LYS A 395 -20.88 57.12 53.08
N ALA A 396 -22.09 57.17 52.51
CA ALA A 396 -22.80 55.95 52.10
C ALA A 396 -22.02 55.16 51.02
N LEU A 397 -21.37 55.86 50.09
CA LEU A 397 -20.52 55.21 49.09
C LEU A 397 -19.21 54.70 49.68
N GLU A 398 -18.58 55.41 50.63
CA GLU A 398 -17.40 54.91 51.36
C GLU A 398 -17.71 53.60 52.11
N GLU A 399 -18.88 53.48 52.75
CA GLU A 399 -19.31 52.23 53.41
C GLU A 399 -19.45 51.06 52.41
N THR A 400 -20.03 51.31 51.23
CA THR A 400 -20.13 50.26 50.19
C THR A 400 -18.78 49.88 49.58
N PHE A 401 -17.80 50.79 49.62
CA PHE A 401 -16.44 50.52 49.15
C PHE A 401 -15.66 49.67 50.14
N GLU A 402 -15.79 49.92 51.45
CA GLU A 402 -15.09 49.17 52.51
C GLU A 402 -15.58 47.73 52.69
N GLN A 403 -16.85 47.45 52.36
CA GLN A 403 -17.44 46.12 52.48
C GLN A 403 -16.86 45.07 51.50
N PHE A 404 -16.08 45.49 50.49
CA PHE A 404 -15.61 44.61 49.42
C PHE A 404 -14.09 44.66 49.19
N HIS A 405 -13.50 43.49 48.94
CA HIS A 405 -12.11 43.37 48.51
C HIS A 405 -12.01 43.53 46.97
N TRP A 406 -11.77 44.77 46.53
CA TRP A 406 -11.53 45.12 45.13
C TRP A 406 -10.13 44.71 44.66
N LYS A 407 -9.97 44.39 43.37
CA LYS A 407 -8.64 44.21 42.77
C LYS A 407 -7.88 45.53 42.79
N GLN A 408 -6.55 45.48 42.78
CA GLN A 408 -5.71 46.67 42.92
C GLN A 408 -6.00 47.78 41.88
N SER A 409 -6.25 47.41 40.62
CA SER A 409 -6.61 48.36 39.55
C SER A 409 -8.00 48.99 39.75
N GLU A 410 -8.96 48.18 40.19
CA GLU A 410 -10.34 48.58 40.48
C GLU A 410 -10.40 49.53 41.68
N ARG A 411 -9.63 49.20 42.73
CA ARG A 411 -9.45 50.02 43.91
C ARG A 411 -8.84 51.38 43.56
N GLN A 412 -7.79 51.40 42.74
CA GLN A 412 -7.18 52.65 42.28
C GLN A 412 -8.15 53.53 41.47
N MET A 413 -9.01 52.92 40.65
CA MET A 413 -10.02 53.66 39.88
C MET A 413 -11.07 54.30 40.80
N LEU A 414 -11.60 53.53 41.75
CA LEU A 414 -12.59 54.03 42.72
C LEU A 414 -11.98 55.08 43.66
N GLU A 415 -10.74 54.87 44.15
CA GLU A 415 -10.02 55.85 44.99
C GLU A 415 -9.79 57.18 44.29
N ARG A 416 -9.52 57.18 42.97
CA ARG A 416 -9.43 58.42 42.17
C ARG A 416 -10.77 59.16 42.11
N LEU A 417 -11.87 58.44 41.96
CA LEU A 417 -13.22 59.03 41.95
C LEU A 417 -13.59 59.59 43.33
N PHE A 418 -13.32 58.86 44.41
CA PHE A 418 -13.50 59.35 45.78
C PHE A 418 -12.65 60.58 46.09
N LYS A 419 -11.40 60.64 45.59
CA LYS A 419 -10.55 61.83 45.75
C LYS A 419 -11.17 63.05 45.08
N ARG A 420 -11.70 62.87 43.86
CA ARG A 420 -12.38 63.95 43.14
C ARG A 420 -13.64 64.44 43.85
N VAL A 421 -14.41 63.54 44.47
CA VAL A 421 -15.54 63.92 45.33
C VAL A 421 -15.06 64.68 46.58
N LYS A 422 -13.97 64.24 47.22
CA LYS A 422 -13.39 64.94 48.40
C LYS A 422 -12.89 66.33 48.08
N ASP A 423 -12.25 66.52 46.92
CA ASP A 423 -11.80 67.82 46.45
C ASP A 423 -13.01 68.75 46.25
N LEU A 424 -14.09 68.28 45.62
CA LEU A 424 -15.34 69.05 45.46
C LEU A 424 -16.02 69.41 46.80
N VAL A 425 -15.98 68.50 47.77
CA VAL A 425 -16.46 68.79 49.14
C VAL A 425 -15.61 69.88 49.81
N ASN A 426 -14.30 69.91 49.57
CA ASN A 426 -13.41 70.93 50.12
C ASN A 426 -13.61 72.28 49.41
N ASP A 427 -13.75 72.31 48.08
CA ASP A 427 -14.03 73.53 47.32
C ASP A 427 -15.34 74.19 47.79
N ASN A 428 -16.38 73.41 48.06
CA ASN A 428 -17.63 73.96 48.61
C ASN A 428 -17.46 74.43 50.06
N LYS A 429 -16.61 73.80 50.88
CA LYS A 429 -16.26 74.31 52.22
C LYS A 429 -15.48 75.63 52.14
N GLU A 430 -14.55 75.75 51.21
CA GLU A 430 -13.78 76.97 50.99
C GLU A 430 -14.68 78.12 50.52
N LYS A 431 -15.64 77.86 49.63
CA LYS A 431 -16.65 78.85 49.24
C LYS A 431 -17.51 79.31 50.40
N THR A 432 -17.92 78.41 51.31
CA THR A 432 -18.64 78.81 52.53
C THR A 432 -17.75 79.61 53.49
N LEU A 433 -16.44 79.31 53.54
CA LEU A 433 -15.50 80.03 54.40
C LEU A 433 -15.15 81.43 53.84
N MET A 434 -15.15 81.59 52.52
CA MET A 434 -14.92 82.88 51.83
C MET A 434 -16.12 83.85 51.94
N LEU A 435 -17.30 83.36 52.37
CA LEU A 435 -18.50 84.19 52.59
C LEU A 435 -18.55 84.83 53.98
N LEU A 436 -17.62 84.50 54.89
CA LEU A 436 -17.55 85.11 56.23
C LEU A 436 -17.02 86.56 56.18
N SER A 437 -17.60 87.44 56.98
CA SER A 437 -17.20 88.85 57.16
C SER A 437 -15.71 89.01 57.56
N GLU A 438 -15.02 90.07 57.08
CA GLU A 438 -13.59 90.34 57.37
C GLU A 438 -13.29 90.45 58.88
N ASP A 439 -14.26 90.90 59.67
CA ASP A 439 -14.12 91.02 61.12
C ASP A 439 -14.20 89.65 61.81
N ASP A 440 -15.03 88.74 61.29
CA ASP A 440 -15.14 87.36 61.81
C ASP A 440 -13.96 86.48 61.38
N GLN A 441 -13.38 86.73 60.20
CA GLN A 441 -12.13 86.10 59.77
C GLN A 441 -10.95 86.51 60.67
N LYS A 442 -10.81 87.81 60.97
CA LYS A 442 -9.78 88.30 61.91
C LYS A 442 -10.01 87.79 63.33
N ALA A 443 -11.27 87.71 63.78
CA ALA A 443 -11.61 87.13 65.08
C ALA A 443 -11.29 85.62 65.14
N LEU A 444 -11.54 84.88 64.07
CA LEU A 444 -11.17 83.46 63.94
C LEU A 444 -9.65 83.25 63.96
N GLU A 445 -8.89 84.03 63.19
CA GLU A 445 -7.42 83.97 63.18
C GLU A 445 -6.84 84.30 64.55
N GLN A 446 -7.32 85.36 65.20
CA GLN A 446 -6.91 85.71 66.57
C GLN A 446 -7.24 84.60 67.56
N LEU A 447 -8.43 84.01 67.50
CA LEU A 447 -8.81 82.87 68.36
C LEU A 447 -7.98 81.62 68.05
N HIS A 448 -7.58 81.39 66.81
CA HIS A 448 -6.69 80.30 66.42
C HIS A 448 -5.27 80.49 66.95
N ILE A 449 -4.72 81.71 66.88
CA ILE A 449 -3.42 82.07 67.48
C ILE A 449 -3.47 81.87 68.99
N VAL A 450 -4.49 82.39 69.67
CA VAL A 450 -4.66 82.21 71.12
C VAL A 450 -4.84 80.74 71.48
N LEU A 451 -5.56 79.95 70.67
CA LEU A 451 -5.70 78.51 70.88
C LEU A 451 -4.36 77.78 70.73
N PHE A 452 -3.54 78.18 69.76
CA PHE A 452 -2.19 77.64 69.56
C PHE A 452 -1.26 77.95 70.73
N GLU A 453 -1.21 79.21 71.17
CA GLU A 453 -0.43 79.62 72.35
C GLU A 453 -0.88 78.89 73.62
N LYS A 454 -2.19 78.73 73.84
CA LYS A 454 -2.72 77.98 74.99
C LYS A 454 -2.40 76.50 74.92
N LYS A 455 -2.39 75.89 73.72
CA LYS A 455 -1.96 74.50 73.54
C LYS A 455 -0.47 74.31 73.80
N ASN A 456 0.38 75.25 73.40
CA ASN A 456 1.81 75.20 73.68
C ASN A 456 2.07 75.37 75.19
N ARG A 457 1.42 76.36 75.82
CA ARG A 457 1.51 76.56 77.28
C ARG A 457 1.00 75.34 78.07
N ARG A 458 -0.01 74.63 77.55
CA ARG A 458 -0.47 73.35 78.12
C ARG A 458 0.58 72.25 78.01
N LYS A 459 1.32 72.17 76.90
CA LYS A 459 2.41 71.20 76.72
C LYS A 459 3.55 71.52 77.69
N GLU A 460 3.98 72.77 77.75
CA GLU A 460 5.01 73.26 78.67
C GLU A 460 4.66 72.94 80.14
N LEU A 461 3.43 73.23 80.58
CA LEU A 461 2.98 72.90 81.94
C LEU A 461 2.90 71.39 82.21
N LYS A 462 2.55 70.59 81.21
CA LYS A 462 2.59 69.12 81.35
C LYS A 462 4.01 68.61 81.48
N GLU A 463 4.94 69.16 80.71
CA GLU A 463 6.36 68.84 80.80
C GLU A 463 6.94 69.25 82.15
N GLN A 464 6.58 70.43 82.68
CA GLN A 464 6.94 70.90 84.02
C GLN A 464 6.38 69.98 85.13
N LEU A 465 5.10 69.61 85.05
CA LEU A 465 4.51 68.65 86.00
C LEU A 465 5.17 67.27 85.93
N GLU A 466 5.62 66.83 84.75
CA GLU A 466 6.35 65.58 84.59
C GLU A 466 7.78 65.69 85.16
N GLN A 467 8.44 66.83 85.01
CA GLN A 467 9.72 67.13 85.68
C GLN A 467 9.56 67.10 87.20
N TYR A 468 8.53 67.75 87.76
CA TYR A 468 8.26 67.70 89.19
C TYR A 468 7.94 66.29 89.68
N ARG A 469 7.19 65.47 88.92
CA ARG A 469 7.00 64.05 89.25
C ARG A 469 8.31 63.25 89.24
N LYS A 470 9.18 63.49 88.27
CA LYS A 470 10.48 62.81 88.18
C LYS A 470 11.38 63.19 89.35
N LEU A 471 11.37 64.47 89.75
CA LEU A 471 12.09 64.95 90.93
C LEU A 471 11.52 64.34 92.22
N LEU A 472 10.18 64.33 92.40
CA LEU A 472 9.51 63.67 93.54
C LEU A 472 9.73 62.14 93.60
N GLY A 473 9.96 61.49 92.46
CA GLY A 473 10.24 60.04 92.36
C GLY A 473 11.70 59.66 92.54
N GLY A 474 12.62 60.62 92.68
CA GLY A 474 14.03 60.37 92.95
C GLY A 474 14.25 59.97 94.41
N SER A 475 14.72 58.74 94.64
CA SER A 475 15.05 58.23 95.98
C SER A 475 16.26 58.98 96.58
N GLY A 476 16.01 60.12 97.22
CA GLY A 476 17.04 60.90 97.93
C GLY A 476 16.68 62.35 98.28
N LEU A 477 15.40 62.71 98.36
CA LEU A 477 14.97 64.09 98.65
C LEU A 477 14.51 64.26 100.11
N ASP A 478 14.99 65.33 100.76
CA ASP A 478 14.57 65.76 102.10
C ASP A 478 13.06 66.00 102.17
N PHE A 479 12.43 65.73 103.33
CA PHE A 479 10.99 65.89 103.54
C PHE A 479 10.47 67.30 103.20
N GLU A 480 11.21 68.35 103.54
CA GLU A 480 10.82 69.74 103.22
C GLU A 480 10.79 70.01 101.71
N LYS A 481 11.78 69.51 100.97
CA LYS A 481 11.81 69.64 99.50
C LYS A 481 10.69 68.84 98.85
N THR A 482 10.35 67.69 99.42
CA THR A 482 9.23 66.85 98.96
C THR A 482 7.88 67.56 99.13
N ILE A 483 7.67 68.26 100.25
CA ILE A 483 6.46 69.06 100.48
C ILE A 483 6.41 70.27 99.52
N MET A 484 7.53 70.97 99.34
CA MET A 484 7.60 72.11 98.41
C MET A 484 7.29 71.72 96.94
N TYR A 485 7.84 70.61 96.44
CA TYR A 485 7.52 70.14 95.08
C TYR A 485 6.09 69.64 94.94
N ARG A 486 5.48 69.14 96.02
CA ARG A 486 4.07 68.75 96.04
C ARG A 486 3.16 69.97 95.95
N ASP A 487 3.44 71.03 96.69
CA ASP A 487 2.68 72.29 96.65
C ASP A 487 2.81 72.97 95.28
N LEU A 488 4.00 72.98 94.68
CA LEU A 488 4.21 73.46 93.31
C LEU A 488 3.45 72.63 92.27
N MET A 489 3.43 71.30 92.41
CA MET A 489 2.63 70.42 91.55
C MET A 489 1.13 70.69 91.68
N GLU A 490 0.62 70.93 92.89
CA GLU A 490 -0.80 71.24 93.09
C GLU A 490 -1.15 72.62 92.50
N ALA A 491 -0.28 73.61 92.65
CA ALA A 491 -0.43 74.92 92.03
C ALA A 491 -0.47 74.82 90.49
N ASP A 492 0.50 74.15 89.87
CA ASP A 492 0.57 74.02 88.41
C ASP A 492 -0.53 73.11 87.84
N LYS A 493 -1.00 72.12 88.60
CA LYS A 493 -2.17 71.32 88.23
C LYS A 493 -3.44 72.19 88.18
N SER A 494 -3.61 73.11 89.13
CA SER A 494 -4.72 74.07 89.12
C SER A 494 -4.63 75.02 87.91
N VAL A 495 -3.43 75.44 87.52
CA VAL A 495 -3.20 76.28 86.33
C VAL A 495 -3.48 75.50 85.05
N LEU A 496 -3.09 74.22 84.99
CA LEU A 496 -3.37 73.35 83.85
C LEU A 496 -4.87 73.12 83.67
N GLU A 497 -5.63 72.95 84.75
CA GLU A 497 -7.10 72.85 84.70
C GLU A 497 -7.74 74.13 84.17
N LYS A 498 -7.29 75.31 84.64
CA LYS A 498 -7.74 76.61 84.11
C LYS A 498 -7.42 76.77 82.63
N ILE A 499 -6.24 76.35 82.18
CA ILE A 499 -5.86 76.39 80.77
C ILE A 499 -6.71 75.41 79.95
N ASN A 500 -6.95 74.19 80.44
CA ASN A 500 -7.82 73.22 79.78
C ASN A 500 -9.24 73.75 79.62
N GLY A 501 -9.80 74.38 80.67
CA GLY A 501 -11.09 75.08 80.59
C GLY A 501 -11.09 76.16 79.52
N SER A 502 -10.07 77.03 79.53
CA SER A 502 -9.96 78.11 78.52
C SER A 502 -9.84 77.59 77.09
N ILE A 503 -9.14 76.46 76.86
CA ILE A 503 -9.03 75.83 75.54
C ILE A 503 -10.40 75.32 75.07
N VAL A 504 -11.18 74.73 75.96
CA VAL A 504 -12.54 74.27 75.65
C VAL A 504 -13.44 75.45 75.30
N ASP A 505 -13.33 76.55 76.05
CA ASP A 505 -14.13 77.75 75.81
C ASP A 505 -13.75 78.46 74.51
N ILE A 506 -12.46 78.56 74.20
CA ILE A 506 -11.98 79.10 72.91
C ILE A 506 -12.44 78.20 71.76
N LYS A 507 -12.38 76.87 71.89
CA LYS A 507 -12.92 75.95 70.87
C LYS A 507 -14.43 76.10 70.68
N LYS A 508 -15.18 76.31 71.75
CA LYS A 508 -16.62 76.59 71.68
C LYS A 508 -16.89 77.94 71.01
N LYS A 509 -16.07 78.97 71.25
CA LYS A 509 -16.17 80.27 70.57
C LYS A 509 -15.83 80.18 69.08
N ILE A 510 -14.79 79.43 68.71
CA ILE A 510 -14.45 79.14 67.31
C ILE A 510 -15.60 78.43 66.61
N LYS A 511 -16.20 77.41 67.25
CA LYS A 511 -17.39 76.75 66.71
C LYS A 511 -18.57 77.69 66.56
N LYS A 512 -18.84 78.55 67.55
CA LYS A 512 -19.94 79.52 67.48
C LYS A 512 -19.74 80.55 66.36
N ILE A 513 -18.53 81.04 66.12
CA ILE A 513 -18.27 81.97 65.00
C ILE A 513 -18.39 81.22 63.66
N ALA A 514 -17.94 79.97 63.59
CA ALA A 514 -18.15 79.13 62.41
C ALA A 514 -19.62 78.71 62.17
N GLU A 515 -20.48 78.80 63.19
CA GLU A 515 -21.90 78.45 63.17
C GLU A 515 -22.84 79.69 63.14
N MET A 516 -22.36 80.91 63.39
CA MET A 516 -23.20 82.12 63.46
C MET A 516 -23.45 82.83 62.12
N GLU A 517 -22.87 82.35 61.01
CA GLU A 517 -23.29 82.73 59.66
C GLU A 517 -23.48 81.49 58.75
N ILE A 518 -24.11 80.45 59.32
CA ILE A 518 -24.99 79.50 58.61
C ILE A 518 -26.41 79.80 59.09
#